data_AF-A0AAN7GS83-F1
#
_entry.id   AF-A0AAN7GS83-F1
#
_cell.length_a   1.000
_cell.length_b   1.000
_cell.length_c   1.000
_cell.angle_alpha   90.00
_cell.angle_beta   90.00
_cell.angle_gamma   90.00
#
_symmetry.space_group_name_H-M   'P 1'
#
loop_
_entity.id
_entity.type
_entity.pdbx_description
1 polymer ?
#
loop_
_entity_poly.entity_id
_entity_poly.type
_entity_poly.pdbx_seq_one_letter_code
_entity_poly.pdbx_strand_id
1 'polypeptide(L)'
;MAQGSNTTFPWFAQTLEQNQGWKVDATTVVLLTLLGDRRSEEFNRAATASPLILLPRLAPAMQLLNAPRPDKLPNTTTDLKMLDMASGVTLKEVGYFVDTLHDFSSHEIYSFRVLEVKHRQPQPSPIRPSLLVNSILIFLFILTLVLVLIVSLRKDGPALLAITLMGLASSIIGYANSWELHHLPSLPSHSNPTQLITRIFRTPQFGILIIKYSPSVDLEFYGNFLQTQYYRVSIGPLYGLLMALGHITLMASVIMLSNASWQSQVMIAAAYVVLNVLYWGVTLLPKRLLWDLRGRFEVRDVTPWDHSRGEVEDGWVRMVWLAIREVGVEKWAEGWGYGVEERVWREWVGEAGKAVKRGERGWKGVERLRELEREMRGEKTG
;
A
#
# COMPACT_ATOMS: atom_id res chain seq x y z
N MET A 1 20.28 41.57 56.59
CA MET A 1 19.66 40.22 56.65
C MET A 1 18.25 40.40 56.10
N ALA A 2 17.82 39.89 54.95
CA ALA A 2 18.21 38.69 54.23
C ALA A 2 18.47 38.99 52.73
N GLN A 3 19.59 38.51 52.22
CA GLN A 3 19.77 38.30 50.77
C GLN A 3 18.95 37.07 50.42
N GLY A 4 17.83 37.25 49.73
CA GLY A 4 17.11 36.15 49.10
C GLY A 4 18.00 35.57 48.01
N SER A 5 18.49 34.35 48.20
CA SER A 5 19.19 33.59 47.17
C SER A 5 18.21 33.31 46.03
N ASN A 6 18.20 34.16 45.00
CA ASN A 6 17.57 33.84 43.73
C ASN A 6 18.32 32.66 43.12
N THR A 7 17.85 31.45 43.39
CA THR A 7 18.24 30.24 42.66
C THR A 7 17.67 30.36 41.25
N THR A 8 18.40 31.07 40.39
CA THR A 8 18.03 31.27 38.99
C THR A 8 18.12 29.94 38.26
N PHE A 9 16.98 29.39 37.82
CA PHE A 9 16.97 28.22 36.92
C PHE A 9 17.30 28.71 35.50
N PRO A 10 18.50 28.41 34.95
CA PRO A 10 18.94 28.92 33.64
C PRO A 10 18.20 28.28 32.45
N TRP A 11 17.23 27.41 32.72
CA TRP A 11 16.49 26.62 31.73
C TRP A 11 15.14 27.24 31.35
N PHE A 12 14.64 28.22 32.10
CA PHE A 12 13.37 28.87 31.81
C PHE A 12 13.61 30.35 31.51
N ALA A 13 13.10 30.82 30.37
CA ALA A 13 13.23 32.22 29.97
C ALA A 13 12.51 33.12 30.97
N GLN A 14 13.23 34.08 31.55
CA GLN A 14 12.69 35.07 32.49
C GLN A 14 12.29 36.39 31.81
N THR A 15 12.70 36.59 30.55
CA THR A 15 12.41 37.78 29.76
C THR A 15 11.65 37.39 28.50
N LEU A 16 10.41 37.87 28.37
CA LEU A 16 9.67 37.86 27.11
C LEU A 16 10.44 38.73 26.11
N GLU A 17 11.08 38.13 25.10
CA GLU A 17 11.76 38.90 24.05
C GLU A 17 10.75 39.77 23.29
N GLN A 18 10.77 41.07 23.60
CA GLN A 18 9.93 42.08 22.98
C GLN A 18 10.54 42.51 21.63
N ASN A 19 10.65 41.59 20.69
CA ASN A 19 11.09 41.88 19.32
C ASN A 19 9.91 42.28 18.42
N GLN A 20 10.02 43.43 17.74
CA GLN A 20 9.03 44.08 16.86
C GLN A 20 9.24 43.72 15.37
N GLY A 21 9.20 42.43 15.02
CA GLY A 21 9.39 41.95 13.65
C GLY A 21 8.44 40.80 13.28
N TRP A 22 8.51 40.31 12.04
CA TRP A 22 7.73 39.14 11.60
C TRP A 22 8.08 37.92 12.46
N LYS A 23 7.09 37.38 13.18
CA LYS A 23 7.22 36.17 13.99
C LYS A 23 6.44 35.00 13.38
N VAL A 24 7.15 33.92 13.13
CA VAL A 24 6.73 32.50 13.08
C VAL A 24 6.26 32.11 14.49
N ASP A 25 5.12 32.63 14.88
CA ASP A 25 4.57 32.33 16.21
C ASP A 25 4.31 30.83 16.35
N ALA A 26 4.20 30.37 17.59
CA ALA A 26 3.86 28.99 17.91
C ALA A 26 2.63 28.49 17.12
N THR A 27 1.67 29.38 16.84
CA THR A 27 0.51 29.10 15.99
C THR A 27 0.88 28.72 14.56
N THR A 28 1.89 29.34 13.94
CA THR A 28 2.40 28.96 12.62
C THR A 28 3.05 27.59 12.66
N VAL A 29 3.80 27.30 13.74
CA VAL A 29 4.42 25.97 13.92
C VAL A 29 3.35 24.90 14.11
N VAL A 30 2.32 25.18 14.90
CA VAL A 30 1.14 24.32 15.09
C VAL A 30 0.38 24.14 13.77
N LEU A 31 0.24 25.17 12.96
CA LEU A 31 -0.40 25.03 11.65
C LEU A 31 0.42 24.13 10.72
N LEU A 32 1.75 24.24 10.73
CA LEU A 32 2.64 23.35 9.96
C LEU A 32 2.59 21.91 10.46
N THR A 33 2.42 21.68 11.77
CA THR A 33 2.21 20.32 12.30
C THR A 33 0.84 19.77 11.94
N LEU A 34 -0.14 20.65 11.76
CA LEU A 34 -1.50 20.31 11.34
C LEU A 34 -1.67 20.25 9.82
N LEU A 35 -0.72 20.71 9.01
CA LEU A 35 -0.77 20.66 7.53
C LEU A 35 -0.33 19.29 6.96
N GLY A 36 -0.59 18.20 7.69
CA GLY A 36 -0.31 16.84 7.23
C GLY A 36 -1.34 16.35 6.19
N ASP A 37 -0.89 15.91 5.02
CA ASP A 37 -1.78 15.38 3.98
C ASP A 37 -2.34 13.99 4.37
N ARG A 38 -3.62 13.74 4.09
CA ARG A 38 -4.26 12.41 4.22
C ARG A 38 -3.64 11.39 3.26
N ARG A 39 -3.00 11.83 2.17
CA ARG A 39 -2.34 10.94 1.20
C ARG A 39 -1.17 10.14 1.79
N SER A 40 -0.67 10.48 2.99
CA SER A 40 0.37 9.69 3.67
C SER A 40 -0.13 8.41 4.35
N GLU A 41 -1.41 8.06 4.21
CA GLU A 41 -1.99 6.85 4.80
C GLU A 41 -1.25 5.56 4.40
N GLU A 42 -0.82 5.44 3.14
CA GLU A 42 -0.08 4.25 2.67
C GLU A 42 1.27 4.11 3.38
N PHE A 43 1.98 5.23 3.56
CA PHE A 43 3.21 5.25 4.34
C PHE A 43 2.94 4.91 5.80
N ASN A 44 1.90 5.50 6.41
CA ASN A 44 1.57 5.26 7.80
C ASN A 44 1.25 3.78 8.04
N ARG A 45 0.54 3.11 7.13
CA ARG A 45 0.28 1.66 7.20
C ARG A 45 1.58 0.85 7.18
N ALA A 46 2.51 1.16 6.28
CA ALA A 46 3.80 0.49 6.23
C ALA A 46 4.68 0.80 7.45
N ALA A 47 4.64 2.05 7.93
CA ALA A 47 5.41 2.51 9.08
C ALA A 47 4.92 1.83 10.38
N THR A 48 3.61 1.71 10.60
CA THR A 48 3.05 1.06 11.79
C THR A 48 3.26 -0.45 11.83
N ALA A 49 3.59 -1.07 10.69
CA ALA A 49 4.08 -2.45 10.63
C ALA A 49 5.57 -2.58 11.02
N SER A 50 6.33 -1.48 11.01
CA SER A 50 7.74 -1.50 11.41
C SER A 50 7.89 -1.45 12.93
N PRO A 51 8.77 -2.26 13.55
CA PRO A 51 9.09 -2.12 14.96
C PRO A 51 9.74 -0.76 15.30
N LEU A 52 10.31 -0.07 14.29
CA LEU A 52 10.91 1.25 14.46
C LEU A 52 9.88 2.35 14.74
N ILE A 53 8.59 2.08 14.59
CA ILE A 53 7.51 3.02 14.93
C ILE A 53 7.50 3.40 16.42
N LEU A 54 8.11 2.57 17.27
CA LEU A 54 8.24 2.80 18.72
C LEU A 54 9.26 3.89 19.07
N LEU A 55 10.15 4.24 18.15
CA LEU A 55 11.17 5.26 18.40
C LEU A 55 10.53 6.66 18.53
N PRO A 56 10.95 7.45 19.53
CA PRO A 56 10.38 8.78 19.76
C PRO A 56 10.84 9.72 18.65
N ARG A 57 9.88 10.16 17.82
CA ARG A 57 10.16 10.99 16.64
C ARG A 57 9.17 12.13 16.52
N LEU A 58 9.57 13.20 15.81
CA LEU A 58 8.61 14.19 15.33
C LEU A 58 7.78 13.57 14.20
N ALA A 59 6.46 13.68 14.31
CA ALA A 59 5.50 13.35 13.27
C ALA A 59 4.42 14.43 13.24
N PRO A 60 3.91 14.84 12.06
CA PRO A 60 2.80 15.78 11.95
C PRO A 60 1.60 15.29 12.77
N ALA A 61 1.01 16.18 13.56
CA ALA A 61 -0.04 15.83 14.51
C ALA A 61 -1.25 15.20 13.80
N MET A 62 -1.66 15.72 12.64
CA MET A 62 -2.79 15.14 11.89
C MET A 62 -2.55 13.71 11.43
N GLN A 63 -1.30 13.29 11.16
CA GLN A 63 -1.03 11.91 10.77
C GLN A 63 -1.17 10.93 11.95
N LEU A 64 -0.87 11.39 13.16
CA LEU A 64 -1.05 10.63 14.39
C LEU A 64 -2.54 10.55 14.80
N LEU A 65 -3.31 11.60 14.50
CA LEU A 65 -4.69 11.78 14.94
C LEU A 65 -5.73 11.24 13.95
N ASN A 66 -5.51 11.38 12.63
CA ASN A 66 -6.54 11.16 11.60
C ASN A 66 -6.54 9.78 10.93
N ALA A 67 -5.73 8.82 11.36
CA ALA A 67 -5.79 7.49 10.76
C ALA A 67 -6.84 6.64 11.50
N PRO A 68 -8.10 6.50 11.00
CA PRO A 68 -8.98 5.45 11.49
C PRO A 68 -8.26 4.14 11.24
N ARG A 69 -7.95 3.43 12.32
CA ARG A 69 -7.34 2.10 12.29
C ARG A 69 -8.23 1.17 11.46
N PRO A 70 -7.83 0.74 10.26
CA PRO A 70 -8.72 -0.06 9.44
C PRO A 70 -8.70 -1.51 9.91
N ASP A 71 -9.85 -2.11 10.19
CA ASP A 71 -9.93 -3.53 10.59
C ASP A 71 -9.41 -4.48 9.49
N LYS A 72 -9.47 -4.02 8.24
CA LYS A 72 -9.00 -4.73 7.04
C LYS A 72 -8.21 -3.77 6.17
N LEU A 73 -7.17 -4.28 5.53
CA LEU A 73 -6.49 -3.51 4.47
C LEU A 73 -7.49 -3.13 3.38
N PRO A 74 -7.36 -1.94 2.77
CA PRO A 74 -8.28 -1.53 1.72
C PRO A 74 -8.11 -2.45 0.51
N ASN A 75 -9.19 -3.09 0.12
CA ASN A 75 -9.23 -3.84 -1.12
C ASN A 75 -9.30 -2.88 -2.30
N THR A 76 -8.64 -3.25 -3.39
CA THR A 76 -8.77 -2.51 -4.64
C THR A 76 -10.07 -2.98 -5.32
N THR A 77 -11.09 -2.13 -5.27
CA THR A 77 -12.44 -2.39 -5.81
C THR A 77 -12.62 -1.88 -7.24
N THR A 78 -11.62 -1.23 -7.83
CA THR A 78 -11.76 -0.51 -9.10
C THR A 78 -11.81 -1.48 -10.29
N ASP A 79 -13.01 -1.88 -10.72
CA ASP A 79 -13.33 -2.60 -11.97
C ASP A 79 -12.49 -3.84 -12.33
N LEU A 80 -11.79 -4.40 -11.35
CA LEU A 80 -11.04 -5.64 -11.48
C LEU A 80 -12.01 -6.82 -11.42
N LYS A 81 -11.98 -7.67 -12.44
CA LYS A 81 -12.65 -8.98 -12.38
C LYS A 81 -11.57 -10.04 -12.21
N MET A 82 -11.55 -10.68 -11.04
CA MET A 82 -10.75 -11.88 -10.80
C MET A 82 -11.64 -13.10 -11.03
N LEU A 83 -11.13 -14.08 -11.76
CA LEU A 83 -11.76 -15.38 -11.90
C LEU A 83 -10.80 -16.45 -11.37
N ASP A 84 -11.32 -17.26 -10.45
CA ASP A 84 -10.63 -18.45 -9.99
C ASP A 84 -11.01 -19.66 -10.85
N MET A 85 -10.03 -20.28 -11.51
CA MET A 85 -10.30 -21.39 -12.44
C MET A 85 -10.73 -22.67 -11.73
N ALA A 86 -10.31 -22.85 -10.48
CA ALA A 86 -10.65 -24.04 -9.69
C ALA A 86 -12.09 -24.00 -9.19
N SER A 87 -12.54 -22.84 -8.66
CA SER A 87 -13.90 -22.69 -8.14
C SER A 87 -14.91 -22.14 -9.14
N GLY A 88 -14.45 -21.52 -10.23
CA GLY A 88 -15.31 -20.82 -11.21
C GLY A 88 -15.92 -19.52 -10.65
N VAL A 89 -15.55 -19.10 -9.45
CA VAL A 89 -16.11 -17.91 -8.80
C VAL A 89 -15.43 -16.65 -9.34
N THR A 90 -16.26 -15.68 -9.75
CA THR A 90 -15.80 -14.34 -10.10
C THR A 90 -15.84 -13.42 -8.89
N LEU A 91 -14.71 -12.80 -8.56
CA LEU A 91 -14.59 -11.80 -7.50
C LEU A 91 -14.34 -10.42 -8.11
N LYS A 92 -14.92 -9.40 -7.48
CA LYS A 92 -14.82 -7.99 -7.90
C LYS A 92 -13.80 -7.18 -7.11
N GLU A 93 -13.15 -7.82 -6.14
CA GLU A 93 -12.20 -7.18 -5.24
C GLU A 93 -10.90 -7.97 -5.21
N VAL A 94 -9.80 -7.24 -5.10
CA VAL A 94 -8.46 -7.79 -4.97
C VAL A 94 -7.84 -7.28 -3.67
N GLY A 95 -7.16 -8.16 -2.94
CA GLY A 95 -6.49 -7.81 -1.68
C GLY A 95 -5.36 -6.80 -1.89
N TYR A 96 -5.11 -5.95 -0.89
CA TYR A 96 -4.13 -4.87 -0.93
C TYR A 96 -2.73 -5.30 -1.38
N PHE A 97 -2.18 -6.38 -0.81
CA PHE A 97 -0.84 -6.82 -1.22
C PHE A 97 -0.81 -7.43 -2.61
N VAL A 98 -1.90 -8.04 -3.07
CA VAL A 98 -2.01 -8.57 -4.45
C VAL A 98 -1.95 -7.42 -5.45
N ASP A 99 -2.68 -6.33 -5.17
CA ASP A 99 -2.58 -5.09 -5.94
C ASP A 99 -1.18 -4.49 -5.88
N THR A 100 -0.56 -4.49 -4.70
CA THR A 100 0.80 -3.96 -4.52
C THR A 100 1.87 -4.78 -5.27
N LEU A 101 1.68 -6.09 -5.41
CA LEU A 101 2.64 -6.99 -6.08
C LEU A 101 2.59 -6.84 -7.60
N HIS A 102 1.38 -6.79 -8.17
CA HIS A 102 1.19 -6.78 -9.62
C HIS A 102 1.01 -5.38 -10.19
N ASP A 103 0.59 -4.41 -9.38
CA ASP A 103 0.28 -3.04 -9.80
C ASP A 103 -0.71 -3.02 -10.98
N PHE A 104 -1.93 -3.51 -10.74
CA PHE A 104 -2.96 -3.63 -11.77
C PHE A 104 -3.33 -2.28 -12.40
N SER A 105 -3.12 -1.18 -11.68
CA SER A 105 -3.42 0.18 -12.14
C SER A 105 -2.48 0.67 -13.25
N SER A 106 -1.25 0.17 -13.28
CA SER A 106 -0.19 0.61 -14.19
C SER A 106 -0.09 -0.18 -15.49
N HIS A 107 -0.97 -1.17 -15.69
CA HIS A 107 -0.92 -2.05 -16.86
C HIS A 107 -1.29 -1.31 -18.15
N GLU A 108 -0.56 -1.63 -19.23
CA GLU A 108 -0.84 -1.10 -20.57
C GLU A 108 -2.20 -1.62 -21.07
N ILE A 109 -2.86 -0.80 -21.89
CA ILE A 109 -4.12 -1.13 -22.54
C ILE A 109 -3.93 -2.35 -23.42
N TYR A 110 -4.82 -3.34 -23.29
CA TYR A 110 -4.72 -4.61 -24.02
C TYR A 110 -3.40 -5.36 -23.83
N SER A 111 -2.83 -5.31 -22.61
CA SER A 111 -1.63 -6.09 -22.27
C SER A 111 -1.96 -7.52 -21.84
N PHE A 112 -1.19 -8.49 -22.35
CA PHE A 112 -1.32 -9.92 -22.04
C PHE A 112 -0.06 -10.35 -21.32
N ARG A 113 -0.21 -10.84 -20.10
CA ARG A 113 0.93 -11.38 -19.34
C ARG A 113 0.56 -12.65 -18.61
N VAL A 114 1.50 -13.58 -18.57
CA VAL A 114 1.41 -14.80 -17.77
C VAL A 114 2.53 -14.75 -16.74
N LEU A 115 2.16 -14.59 -15.48
CA LEU A 115 3.10 -14.54 -14.37
C LEU A 115 3.04 -15.85 -13.57
N GLU A 116 4.20 -16.34 -13.19
CA GLU A 116 4.33 -17.42 -12.22
C GLU A 116 4.81 -16.84 -10.89
N VAL A 117 4.07 -17.11 -9.80
CA VAL A 117 4.41 -16.63 -8.46
C VAL A 117 4.72 -17.81 -7.55
N LYS A 118 5.94 -17.81 -7.01
CA LYS A 118 6.42 -18.82 -6.06
C LYS A 118 6.97 -18.17 -4.81
N HIS A 119 6.91 -18.89 -3.68
CA HIS A 119 7.64 -18.51 -2.48
C HIS A 119 9.14 -18.63 -2.74
N ARG A 120 9.90 -17.59 -2.41
CA ARG A 120 11.37 -17.59 -2.53
C ARG A 120 12.02 -18.40 -1.42
N GLN A 121 11.41 -18.42 -0.24
CA GLN A 121 11.85 -19.19 0.91
C GLN A 121 10.78 -20.21 1.29
N PRO A 122 11.17 -21.45 1.66
CA PRO A 122 10.23 -22.50 2.03
C PRO A 122 9.55 -22.24 3.38
N GLN A 123 10.12 -21.36 4.22
CA GLN A 123 9.54 -20.99 5.50
C GLN A 123 8.75 -19.68 5.40
N PRO A 124 7.60 -19.59 6.11
CA PRO A 124 6.79 -18.39 6.12
C PRO A 124 7.44 -17.29 6.96
N SER A 125 8.06 -16.31 6.30
CA SER A 125 8.55 -15.09 6.94
C SER A 125 7.48 -13.99 6.92
N PRO A 126 7.29 -13.16 7.97
CA PRO A 126 6.32 -12.08 7.94
C PRO A 126 6.60 -11.07 6.82
N ILE A 127 5.55 -10.45 6.26
CA ILE A 127 5.72 -9.34 5.31
C ILE A 127 6.32 -8.15 6.07
N ARG A 128 7.47 -7.65 5.62
CA ARG A 128 8.17 -6.55 6.27
C ARG A 128 8.02 -5.25 5.46
N PRO A 129 8.01 -4.10 6.14
CA PRO A 129 8.14 -2.82 5.45
C PRO A 129 9.50 -2.73 4.77
N SER A 130 9.57 -1.95 3.69
CA SER A 130 10.78 -1.82 2.90
C SER A 130 11.91 -1.12 3.66
N LEU A 131 13.13 -1.27 3.15
CA LEU A 131 14.29 -0.53 3.64
C LEU A 131 14.04 0.99 3.62
N LEU A 132 13.34 1.51 2.61
CA LEU A 132 13.02 2.93 2.49
C LEU A 132 12.18 3.45 3.65
N VAL A 133 11.14 2.72 4.05
CA VAL A 133 10.30 3.08 5.20
C VAL A 133 11.13 3.09 6.48
N ASN A 134 11.97 2.07 6.68
CA ASN A 134 12.86 2.00 7.84
C ASN A 134 13.90 3.13 7.85
N SER A 135 14.49 3.48 6.70
CA SER A 135 15.42 4.60 6.55
C SER A 135 14.78 5.92 6.90
N ILE A 136 13.54 6.16 6.46
CA ILE A 136 12.77 7.36 6.82
C ILE A 136 12.54 7.39 8.33
N LEU A 137 12.08 6.30 8.95
CA LEU A 137 11.84 6.26 10.39
C LEU A 137 13.12 6.53 11.21
N ILE A 138 14.26 5.98 10.78
CA ILE A 138 15.57 6.25 11.39
C ILE A 138 15.96 7.73 11.21
N PHE A 139 15.76 8.29 10.01
CA PHE A 139 16.02 9.71 9.75
C PHE A 139 15.18 10.62 10.66
N LEU A 140 13.89 10.30 10.85
CA LEU A 140 13.01 11.07 11.73
C LEU A 140 13.47 11.00 13.20
N PHE A 141 13.90 9.83 13.65
CA PHE A 141 14.45 9.67 14.99
C PHE A 141 15.76 10.47 15.17
N ILE A 142 16.68 10.40 14.19
CA ILE A 142 17.93 11.19 14.21
C ILE A 142 17.63 12.68 14.20
N LEU A 143 16.69 13.15 13.37
CA LEU A 143 16.27 14.55 13.33
C LEU A 143 15.78 15.03 14.70
N THR A 144 14.97 14.22 15.38
CA THR A 144 14.52 14.49 16.74
C THR A 144 15.68 14.57 17.73
N LEU A 145 16.64 13.64 17.69
CA LEU A 145 17.82 13.69 18.56
C LEU A 145 18.68 14.94 18.31
N VAL A 146 18.87 15.32 17.05
CA VAL A 146 19.61 16.53 16.67
C VAL A 146 18.92 17.77 17.23
N LEU A 147 17.59 17.88 17.12
CA LEU A 147 16.83 18.99 17.71
C LEU A 147 16.94 19.03 19.23
N VAL A 148 16.82 17.87 19.90
CA VAL A 148 17.02 17.77 21.35
C VAL A 148 18.41 18.24 21.76
N LEU A 149 19.45 17.84 21.03
CA LEU A 149 20.82 18.27 21.29
C LEU A 149 20.99 19.78 21.12
N ILE A 150 20.52 20.34 19.99
CA ILE A 150 20.62 21.78 19.71
C ILE A 150 19.91 22.60 20.79
N VAL A 151 18.68 22.21 21.15
CA VAL A 151 17.89 22.91 22.18
C VAL A 151 18.52 22.78 23.57
N SER A 152 19.08 21.62 23.91
CA SER A 152 19.79 21.40 25.16
C SER A 152 21.04 22.29 25.27
N LEU A 153 21.78 22.46 24.17
CA LEU A 153 22.93 23.37 24.12
C LEU A 153 22.51 24.83 24.31
N ARG A 154 21.31 25.20 23.85
CA ARG A 154 20.74 26.54 24.04
C ARG A 154 20.08 26.76 25.40
N LYS A 155 19.97 25.71 26.23
CA LYS A 155 19.32 25.74 27.56
C LYS A 155 17.87 26.24 27.52
N ASP A 156 17.14 25.92 26.45
CA ASP A 156 15.71 26.26 26.32
C ASP A 156 14.85 25.10 26.83
N GLY A 157 14.46 25.17 28.10
CA GLY A 157 13.71 24.14 28.81
C GLY A 157 12.31 23.88 28.23
N PRO A 158 11.48 24.90 27.96
CA PRO A 158 10.18 24.71 27.33
C PRO A 158 10.28 24.03 25.96
N ALA A 159 11.24 24.41 25.11
CA ALA A 159 11.46 23.73 23.83
C ALA A 159 11.91 22.28 24.00
N LEU A 160 12.77 22.00 24.98
CA LEU A 160 13.24 20.64 25.28
C LEU A 160 12.08 19.75 25.72
N LEU A 161 11.24 20.25 26.63
CA LEU A 161 10.03 19.54 27.06
C LEU A 161 9.05 19.35 25.91
N ALA A 162 8.88 20.33 25.04
CA ALA A 162 8.01 20.21 23.88
C ALA A 162 8.45 19.08 22.94
N ILE A 163 9.73 19.07 22.51
CA ILE A 163 10.25 18.07 21.58
C ILE A 163 10.20 16.66 22.19
N THR A 164 10.56 16.52 23.46
CA THR A 164 10.53 15.22 24.15
C THR A 164 9.11 14.69 24.30
N LEU A 165 8.16 15.52 24.71
CA LEU A 165 6.74 15.16 24.79
C LEU A 165 6.15 14.82 23.41
N MET A 166 6.50 15.55 22.35
CA MET A 166 6.11 15.21 20.98
C MET A 166 6.64 13.83 20.56
N GLY A 167 7.92 13.55 20.82
CA GLY A 167 8.53 12.25 20.55
C GLY A 167 7.83 11.11 21.31
N LEU A 168 7.56 11.30 22.61
CA LEU A 168 6.84 10.34 23.44
C LEU A 168 5.41 10.11 22.95
N ALA A 169 4.69 11.17 22.60
CA ALA A 169 3.34 11.06 22.03
C ALA A 169 3.35 10.22 20.74
N SER A 170 4.33 10.45 19.86
CA SER A 170 4.49 9.64 18.64
C SER A 170 4.78 8.16 18.94
N SER A 171 5.58 7.85 19.96
CA SER A 171 5.84 6.46 20.38
C SER A 171 4.59 5.78 20.94
N ILE A 172 3.82 6.47 21.79
CA ILE A 172 2.59 5.93 22.40
C ILE A 172 1.55 5.65 21.33
N ILE A 173 1.29 6.62 20.44
CA ILE A 173 0.33 6.48 19.35
C ILE A 173 0.82 5.45 18.32
N GLY A 174 2.13 5.40 18.06
CA GLY A 174 2.76 4.39 17.20
C GLY A 174 2.60 2.98 17.75
N TYR A 175 2.78 2.78 19.05
CA TYR A 175 2.56 1.49 19.71
C TYR A 175 1.09 1.07 19.68
N ALA A 176 0.17 2.00 19.98
CA ALA A 176 -1.27 1.73 19.93
C ALA A 176 -1.72 1.24 18.54
N ASN A 177 -1.12 1.79 17.49
CA ASN A 177 -1.42 1.45 16.10
C ASN A 177 -0.48 0.39 15.50
N SER A 178 0.49 -0.11 16.26
CA SER A 178 1.44 -1.10 15.75
C SER A 178 0.73 -2.41 15.41
N TRP A 179 1.10 -2.96 14.26
CA TRP A 179 0.50 -4.18 13.76
C TRP A 179 1.53 -5.08 13.13
N GLU A 180 1.19 -6.34 13.01
CA GLU A 180 1.98 -7.35 12.36
C GLU A 180 1.06 -8.21 11.50
N LEU A 181 1.56 -8.70 10.37
CA LEU A 181 0.82 -9.67 9.58
C LEU A 181 1.15 -11.07 10.12
N HIS A 182 0.34 -11.57 11.05
CA HIS A 182 0.49 -12.89 11.68
C HIS A 182 -0.53 -13.91 11.12
N HIS A 183 -0.15 -15.18 11.20
CA HIS A 183 -0.92 -16.39 10.85
C HIS A 183 -1.21 -16.61 9.37
N LEU A 184 -0.38 -17.48 8.78
CA LEU A 184 -0.75 -18.22 7.59
C LEU A 184 -1.52 -19.45 8.00
N PRO A 185 -2.66 -19.75 7.35
CA PRO A 185 -3.20 -21.09 7.42
C PRO A 185 -2.17 -22.04 6.80
N SER A 186 -1.85 -23.13 7.50
CA SER A 186 -1.00 -24.18 6.95
C SER A 186 -1.78 -24.97 5.90
N LEU A 187 -1.10 -25.40 4.83
CA LEU A 187 -1.71 -26.32 3.87
C LEU A 187 -2.21 -27.57 4.61
N PRO A 188 -3.42 -28.08 4.28
CA PRO A 188 -3.81 -29.41 4.70
C PRO A 188 -2.74 -30.41 4.24
N SER A 189 -2.36 -31.34 5.12
CA SER A 189 -1.29 -32.34 4.89
C SER A 189 -1.42 -33.13 3.58
N HIS A 190 -2.63 -33.21 3.02
CA HIS A 190 -2.96 -33.97 1.80
C HIS A 190 -2.93 -33.16 0.50
N SER A 191 -2.64 -31.87 0.54
CA SER A 191 -2.59 -31.04 -0.68
C SER A 191 -1.27 -31.23 -1.42
N ASN A 192 -1.32 -31.43 -2.74
CA ASN A 192 -0.11 -31.56 -3.56
C ASN A 192 0.51 -30.15 -3.76
N PRO A 193 1.68 -29.86 -3.16
CA PRO A 193 2.28 -28.52 -3.21
C PRO A 193 2.79 -28.15 -4.62
N THR A 194 2.89 -29.12 -5.54
CA THR A 194 3.40 -28.90 -6.90
C THR A 194 2.31 -28.52 -7.91
N GLN A 195 1.03 -28.66 -7.55
CA GLN A 195 -0.07 -28.33 -8.46
C GLN A 195 -0.27 -26.81 -8.52
N LEU A 196 0.04 -26.20 -9.68
CA LEU A 196 -0.19 -24.78 -9.88
C LEU A 196 -1.69 -24.48 -10.04
N ILE A 197 -2.17 -23.56 -9.22
CA ILE A 197 -3.49 -22.95 -9.35
C ILE A 197 -3.36 -21.78 -10.32
N THR A 198 -4.33 -21.63 -11.23
CA THR A 198 -4.35 -20.56 -12.23
C THR A 198 -5.51 -19.62 -11.94
N ARG A 199 -5.22 -18.32 -11.85
CA ARG A 199 -6.23 -17.26 -11.78
C ARG A 199 -6.08 -16.28 -12.91
N ILE A 200 -7.23 -15.80 -13.40
CA ILE A 200 -7.29 -14.82 -14.47
C ILE A 200 -7.76 -13.50 -13.86
N PHE A 201 -6.98 -12.45 -14.09
CA PHE A 201 -7.32 -11.10 -13.70
C PHE A 201 -7.58 -10.29 -14.96
N ARG A 202 -8.71 -9.60 -14.98
CA ARG A 202 -9.00 -8.57 -15.96
C ARG A 202 -8.74 -7.21 -15.33
N THR A 203 -7.85 -6.45 -15.95
CA THR A 203 -7.55 -5.05 -15.58
C THR A 203 -8.63 -4.08 -16.10
N PRO A 204 -8.74 -2.87 -15.51
CA PRO A 204 -9.66 -1.84 -16.00
C PRO A 204 -9.38 -1.44 -17.46
N GLN A 205 -8.12 -1.47 -17.88
CA GLN A 205 -7.66 -1.14 -19.24
C GLN A 205 -7.78 -2.32 -20.22
N PHE A 206 -8.65 -3.29 -19.95
CA PHE A 206 -8.89 -4.48 -20.80
C PHE A 206 -7.65 -5.35 -21.05
N GLY A 207 -6.60 -5.22 -20.24
CA GLY A 207 -5.50 -6.19 -20.19
C GLY A 207 -5.90 -7.45 -19.41
N ILE A 208 -5.36 -8.60 -19.83
CA ILE A 208 -5.56 -9.89 -19.16
C ILE A 208 -4.24 -10.34 -18.54
N LEU A 209 -4.26 -10.56 -17.23
CA LEU A 209 -3.14 -11.08 -16.46
C LEU A 209 -3.50 -12.47 -15.95
N ILE A 210 -2.77 -13.49 -16.41
CA ILE A 210 -2.89 -14.85 -15.89
C ILE A 210 -1.80 -15.07 -14.85
N ILE A 211 -2.18 -15.48 -13.66
CA ILE A 211 -1.24 -15.74 -12.57
C ILE A 211 -1.32 -17.22 -12.21
N LYS A 212 -0.19 -17.90 -12.34
CA LYS A 212 0.00 -19.30 -11.94
C LYS A 212 0.78 -19.33 -10.63
N TYR A 213 0.29 -20.02 -9.62
CA TYR A 213 0.94 -20.04 -8.31
C TYR A 213 0.70 -21.34 -7.54
N SER A 214 1.54 -21.62 -6.56
CA SER A 214 1.41 -22.79 -5.67
C SER A 214 0.19 -22.66 -4.73
N PRO A 215 -0.46 -23.75 -4.29
CA PRO A 215 -1.56 -23.69 -3.33
C PRO A 215 -1.17 -23.02 -2.00
N SER A 216 0.11 -23.09 -1.64
CA SER A 216 0.67 -22.34 -0.49
C SER A 216 0.56 -20.84 -0.64
N VAL A 217 0.83 -20.32 -1.85
CA VAL A 217 0.73 -18.89 -2.16
C VAL A 217 -0.75 -18.49 -2.19
N ASP A 218 -1.63 -19.38 -2.66
CA ASP A 218 -3.07 -19.13 -2.66
C ASP A 218 -3.59 -18.84 -1.26
N LEU A 219 -3.42 -19.79 -0.35
CA LEU A 219 -3.97 -19.74 1.00
C LEU A 219 -3.46 -18.52 1.79
N GLU A 220 -2.21 -18.14 1.54
CA GLU A 220 -1.58 -16.99 2.16
C GLU A 220 -2.03 -15.65 1.55
N PHE A 221 -1.99 -15.56 0.22
CA PHE A 221 -1.90 -14.26 -0.45
C PHE A 221 -3.14 -13.96 -1.28
N TYR A 222 -3.61 -14.95 -2.06
CA TYR A 222 -4.68 -14.75 -3.03
C TYR A 222 -6.06 -15.23 -2.52
N GLY A 223 -6.14 -16.19 -1.61
CA GLY A 223 -7.37 -16.78 -1.08
C GLY A 223 -7.88 -16.06 0.17
N ASN A 224 -6.96 -15.49 0.96
CA ASN A 224 -7.30 -14.64 2.10
C ASN A 224 -7.47 -13.18 1.67
N PHE A 225 -8.59 -12.88 1.01
CA PHE A 225 -9.00 -11.50 0.68
C PHE A 225 -9.21 -10.65 1.95
N LEU A 226 -9.45 -11.32 3.08
CA LEU A 226 -9.50 -10.72 4.40
C LEU A 226 -8.09 -10.75 5.00
N GLN A 227 -7.18 -9.94 4.48
CA GLN A 227 -5.90 -9.69 5.15
C GLN A 227 -6.19 -8.88 6.42
N THR A 228 -6.56 -9.56 7.49
CA THR A 228 -6.83 -8.95 8.78
C THR A 228 -5.50 -8.54 9.39
N GLN A 229 -5.36 -7.25 9.68
CA GLN A 229 -4.19 -6.74 10.39
C GLN A 229 -4.24 -7.29 11.82
N TYR A 230 -3.19 -8.00 12.24
CA TYR A 230 -3.07 -8.39 13.64
C TYR A 230 -2.39 -7.28 14.41
N TYR A 231 -3.24 -6.48 14.99
CA TYR A 231 -2.87 -5.38 15.85
C TYR A 231 -2.29 -5.87 17.16
N ARG A 232 -1.10 -5.36 17.54
CA ARG A 232 -0.45 -5.76 18.81
C ARG A 232 -1.30 -5.37 20.02
N VAL A 233 -1.97 -4.23 19.93
CA VAL A 233 -2.96 -3.78 20.91
C VAL A 233 -4.35 -4.00 20.33
N SER A 234 -5.14 -4.91 20.92
CA SER A 234 -6.51 -5.16 20.49
C SER A 234 -7.40 -3.91 20.68
N ILE A 235 -8.43 -3.78 19.85
CA ILE A 235 -9.46 -2.74 19.99
C ILE A 235 -10.18 -2.99 21.31
N GLY A 236 -9.92 -2.15 22.30
CA GLY A 236 -10.39 -2.32 23.67
C GLY A 236 -10.03 -1.13 24.56
N PRO A 237 -10.27 -1.21 25.89
CA PRO A 237 -10.05 -0.10 26.81
C PRO A 237 -8.59 0.37 26.82
N LEU A 238 -7.63 -0.55 26.64
CA LEU A 238 -6.21 -0.23 26.57
C LEU A 238 -5.88 0.63 25.34
N TYR A 239 -6.43 0.30 24.17
CA TYR A 239 -6.25 1.12 22.97
C TYR A 239 -6.78 2.54 23.17
N GLY A 240 -8.01 2.67 23.70
CA GLY A 240 -8.61 3.96 24.00
C GLY A 240 -7.78 4.79 24.98
N LEU A 241 -7.25 4.15 26.04
CA LEU A 241 -6.38 4.79 27.01
C LEU A 241 -5.07 5.27 26.39
N LEU A 242 -4.38 4.44 25.59
CA LEU A 242 -3.13 4.80 24.94
C LEU A 242 -3.32 5.96 23.95
N MET A 243 -4.38 5.92 23.14
CA MET A 243 -4.70 7.03 22.24
C MET A 243 -4.96 8.29 23.05
N ALA A 244 -5.81 8.24 24.09
CA ALA A 244 -6.08 9.40 24.94
C ALA A 244 -4.80 9.97 25.58
N LEU A 245 -3.93 9.11 26.13
CA LEU A 245 -2.65 9.51 26.71
C LEU A 245 -1.74 10.17 25.67
N GLY A 246 -1.64 9.60 24.47
CA GLY A 246 -0.89 10.17 23.37
C GLY A 246 -1.39 11.55 22.97
N HIS A 247 -2.71 11.74 22.91
CA HIS A 247 -3.33 13.03 22.59
C HIS A 247 -3.08 14.08 23.67
N ILE A 248 -3.25 13.73 24.94
CA ILE A 248 -2.99 14.64 26.07
C ILE A 248 -1.52 15.05 26.09
N THR A 249 -0.61 14.10 25.85
CA THR A 249 0.83 14.36 25.75
C THR A 249 1.14 15.31 24.59
N LEU A 250 0.48 15.12 23.43
CA LEU A 250 0.62 16.00 22.27
C LEU A 250 0.09 17.41 22.56
N MET A 251 -1.06 17.56 23.21
CA MET A 251 -1.58 18.87 23.63
C MET A 251 -0.64 19.58 24.60
N ALA A 252 -0.13 18.87 25.62
CA ALA A 252 0.84 19.41 26.56
C ALA A 252 2.14 19.87 25.85
N SER A 253 2.59 19.10 24.85
CA SER A 253 3.77 19.46 24.06
C SER A 253 3.60 20.77 23.28
N VAL A 254 2.41 21.01 22.72
CA VAL A 254 2.09 22.24 21.98
C VAL A 254 2.06 23.46 22.91
N ILE A 255 1.53 23.30 24.13
CA ILE A 255 1.53 24.37 25.13
C ILE A 255 2.97 24.74 25.52
N MET A 256 3.83 23.74 25.74
CA MET A 256 5.25 23.98 26.05
C MET A 256 5.99 24.64 24.88
N LEU A 257 5.69 24.25 23.64
CA LEU A 257 6.25 24.88 22.44
C LEU A 257 5.85 26.36 22.33
N SER A 258 4.64 26.71 22.75
CA SER A 258 4.18 28.10 22.77
C SER A 258 4.96 28.98 23.74
N ASN A 259 5.59 28.40 24.75
CA ASN A 259 6.41 29.10 25.73
C ASN A 259 7.92 28.99 25.44
N ALA A 260 8.30 28.35 24.32
CA ALA A 260 9.68 28.24 23.89
C ALA A 260 10.23 29.57 23.36
N SER A 261 11.55 29.71 23.36
CA SER A 261 12.19 30.86 22.72
C SER A 261 11.89 30.88 21.23
N TRP A 262 11.81 32.10 20.68
CA TRP A 262 11.62 32.36 19.26
C TRP A 262 12.58 31.53 18.37
N GLN A 263 13.86 31.47 18.74
CA GLN A 263 14.87 30.76 17.96
C GLN A 263 14.61 29.25 17.92
N SER A 264 14.22 28.65 19.04
CA SER A 264 13.86 27.23 19.10
C SER A 264 12.58 26.95 18.31
N GLN A 265 11.59 27.85 18.37
CA GLN A 265 10.36 27.74 17.58
C GLN A 265 10.66 27.72 16.07
N VAL A 266 11.52 28.62 15.59
CA VAL A 266 11.93 28.66 14.18
C VAL A 266 12.66 27.38 13.76
N MET A 267 13.56 26.85 14.59
CA MET A 267 14.26 25.59 14.28
C MET A 267 13.32 24.40 14.21
N ILE A 268 12.37 24.30 15.15
CA ILE A 268 11.35 23.26 15.16
C ILE A 268 10.44 23.42 13.93
N ALA A 269 10.03 24.64 13.58
CA ALA A 269 9.25 24.93 12.39
C ALA A 269 9.97 24.49 11.10
N ALA A 270 11.27 24.81 10.98
CA ALA A 270 12.08 24.39 9.84
C ALA A 270 12.15 22.86 9.72
N ALA A 271 12.30 22.15 10.84
CA ALA A 271 12.26 20.69 10.86
C ALA A 271 10.90 20.13 10.40
N TYR A 272 9.79 20.77 10.78
CA TYR A 272 8.46 20.39 10.29
C TYR A 272 8.26 20.67 8.80
N VAL A 273 8.87 21.72 8.24
CA VAL A 273 8.87 21.95 6.79
C VAL A 273 9.59 20.81 6.06
N VAL A 274 10.80 20.45 6.51
CA VAL A 274 11.56 19.31 5.96
C VAL A 274 10.74 18.02 6.05
N LEU A 275 10.08 17.81 7.18
CA LEU A 275 9.22 16.66 7.42
C LEU A 275 8.05 16.59 6.43
N ASN A 276 7.32 17.70 6.27
CA ASN A 276 6.21 17.79 5.33
C ASN A 276 6.65 17.52 3.88
N VAL A 277 7.81 18.06 3.46
CA VAL A 277 8.39 17.77 2.14
C VAL A 277 8.75 16.30 2.00
N LEU A 278 9.32 15.67 3.03
CA LEU A 278 9.66 14.25 3.01
C LEU A 278 8.39 13.38 2.87
N TYR A 279 7.34 13.69 3.64
CA TYR A 279 6.06 12.99 3.54
C TYR A 279 5.41 13.16 2.17
N TRP A 280 5.43 14.37 1.60
CA TRP A 280 5.00 14.59 0.21
C TRP A 280 5.80 13.75 -0.78
N GLY A 281 7.13 13.69 -0.62
CA GLY A 281 8.00 12.84 -1.44
C GLY A 281 7.58 11.37 -1.41
N VAL A 282 7.16 10.87 -0.24
CA VAL A 282 6.68 9.49 -0.12
C VAL A 282 5.37 9.26 -0.87
N THR A 283 4.47 10.25 -0.95
CA THR A 283 3.21 10.11 -1.71
C THR A 283 3.43 9.95 -3.21
N LEU A 284 4.59 10.37 -3.72
CA LEU A 284 4.98 10.18 -5.13
C LEU A 284 5.53 8.77 -5.40
N LEU A 285 5.86 8.01 -4.36
CA LEU A 285 6.43 6.67 -4.52
C LEU A 285 5.32 5.64 -4.80
N PRO A 286 5.53 4.70 -5.74
CA PRO A 286 4.59 3.60 -5.95
C PRO A 286 4.51 2.70 -4.71
N LYS A 287 3.32 2.17 -4.42
CA LYS A 287 3.01 1.32 -3.25
C LYS A 287 3.99 0.16 -3.08
N ARG A 288 4.46 -0.41 -4.19
CA ARG A 288 5.44 -1.53 -4.23
C ARG A 288 6.77 -1.22 -3.54
N LEU A 289 7.14 0.05 -3.39
CA LEU A 289 8.37 0.46 -2.72
C LEU A 289 8.23 0.59 -1.20
N LEU A 290 7.02 0.59 -0.66
CA LEU A 290 6.76 0.67 0.78
C LEU A 290 6.89 -0.70 1.47
N TRP A 291 6.77 -1.77 0.69
CA TRP A 291 6.73 -3.15 1.18
C TRP A 291 7.83 -3.99 0.53
N ASP A 292 8.49 -4.84 1.31
CA ASP A 292 9.42 -5.83 0.74
C ASP A 292 8.67 -7.11 0.36
N LEU A 293 7.98 -7.07 -0.79
CA LEU A 293 7.32 -8.24 -1.35
C LEU A 293 8.27 -9.11 -2.19
N ARG A 294 9.32 -8.52 -2.76
CA ARG A 294 10.33 -9.22 -3.59
C ARG A 294 11.26 -10.13 -2.78
N GLY A 295 11.47 -9.82 -1.50
CA GLY A 295 12.17 -10.73 -0.59
C GLY A 295 11.42 -12.06 -0.38
N ARG A 296 10.07 -12.02 -0.43
CA ARG A 296 9.19 -13.16 -0.11
C ARG A 296 8.73 -13.94 -1.33
N PHE A 297 8.31 -13.24 -2.38
CA PHE A 297 7.78 -13.84 -3.60
C PHE A 297 8.73 -13.65 -4.78
N GLU A 298 8.96 -14.75 -5.49
CA GLU A 298 9.58 -14.72 -6.80
C GLU A 298 8.48 -14.67 -7.86
N VAL A 299 8.39 -13.53 -8.56
CA VAL A 299 7.49 -13.34 -9.69
C VAL A 299 8.30 -13.51 -10.97
N ARG A 300 7.99 -14.55 -11.75
CA ARG A 300 8.61 -14.80 -13.04
C ARG A 300 7.61 -14.50 -14.15
N ASP A 301 8.02 -13.69 -15.11
CA ASP A 301 7.27 -13.53 -16.34
C ASP A 301 7.53 -14.75 -17.22
N VAL A 302 6.50 -15.57 -17.40
CA VAL A 302 6.52 -16.78 -18.23
C VAL A 302 5.69 -16.59 -19.48
N THR A 303 5.38 -15.34 -19.86
CA THR A 303 4.63 -15.00 -21.07
C THR A 303 5.35 -15.58 -22.28
N PRO A 304 4.72 -16.50 -23.04
CA PRO A 304 5.35 -17.04 -24.24
C PRO A 304 5.68 -15.95 -25.26
N TRP A 305 6.86 -16.01 -25.86
CA TRP A 305 7.38 -15.01 -26.82
C TRP A 305 6.47 -14.79 -28.05
N ASP A 306 5.64 -15.77 -28.39
CA ASP A 306 4.69 -15.72 -29.49
C ASP A 306 3.54 -14.71 -29.24
N HIS A 307 3.26 -14.40 -27.97
CA HIS A 307 2.22 -13.42 -27.60
C HIS A 307 2.64 -11.97 -27.89
N SER A 308 3.95 -11.71 -28.00
CA SER A 308 4.53 -10.37 -28.15
C SER A 308 4.59 -9.87 -29.61
N ARG A 309 4.33 -10.74 -30.60
CA ARG A 309 4.67 -10.49 -32.02
C ARG A 309 3.53 -10.03 -32.93
N GLY A 310 2.31 -9.89 -32.45
CA GLY A 310 1.17 -9.48 -33.29
C GLY A 310 0.84 -7.99 -33.22
N GLU A 311 0.34 -7.42 -34.31
CA GLU A 311 -0.16 -6.06 -34.45
C GLU A 311 -1.28 -5.74 -33.44
N VAL A 312 -1.27 -4.52 -32.89
CA VAL A 312 -2.16 -4.03 -31.81
C VAL A 312 -3.64 -3.94 -32.25
N GLU A 313 -3.95 -4.18 -33.52
CA GLU A 313 -5.21 -3.81 -34.15
C GLU A 313 -6.46 -4.65 -33.81
N ASP A 314 -6.39 -5.59 -32.86
CA ASP A 314 -7.57 -6.37 -32.43
C ASP A 314 -7.68 -6.57 -30.90
N GLY A 315 -7.71 -5.42 -30.22
CA GLY A 315 -7.44 -5.21 -28.79
C GLY A 315 -8.02 -6.20 -27.77
N TRP A 316 -9.31 -6.59 -27.79
CA TRP A 316 -9.91 -7.42 -26.71
C TRP A 316 -10.06 -8.92 -27.06
N VAL A 317 -10.59 -9.21 -28.26
CA VAL A 317 -10.90 -10.57 -28.71
C VAL A 317 -9.63 -11.42 -28.80
N ARG A 318 -8.54 -10.80 -29.28
CA ARG A 318 -7.22 -11.42 -29.27
C ARG A 318 -6.78 -11.80 -27.87
N MET A 319 -7.02 -10.96 -26.87
CA MET A 319 -6.61 -11.22 -25.48
C MET A 319 -7.35 -12.40 -24.91
N VAL A 320 -8.66 -12.46 -25.15
CA VAL A 320 -9.48 -13.59 -24.73
C VAL A 320 -9.02 -14.87 -25.42
N TRP A 321 -8.70 -14.83 -26.72
CA TRP A 321 -8.12 -15.97 -27.42
C TRP A 321 -6.80 -16.44 -26.79
N LEU A 322 -5.86 -15.52 -26.55
CA LEU A 322 -4.57 -15.84 -25.93
C LEU A 322 -4.77 -16.42 -24.52
N ALA A 323 -5.76 -15.91 -23.78
CA ALA A 323 -6.08 -16.41 -22.46
C ALA A 323 -6.69 -17.83 -22.49
N ILE A 324 -7.64 -18.09 -23.38
CA ILE A 324 -8.22 -19.44 -23.57
C ILE A 324 -7.12 -20.42 -23.98
N ARG A 325 -6.17 -20.00 -24.83
CA ARG A 325 -5.02 -20.80 -25.25
C ARG A 325 -4.12 -21.19 -24.07
N GLU A 326 -3.83 -20.28 -23.16
CA GLU A 326 -2.94 -20.53 -22.01
C GLU A 326 -3.61 -21.32 -20.88
N VAL A 327 -4.93 -21.17 -20.74
CA VAL A 327 -5.71 -21.81 -19.66
C VAL A 327 -6.22 -23.19 -20.09
N GLY A 328 -6.52 -23.39 -21.37
CA GLY A 328 -7.01 -24.65 -21.92
C GLY A 328 -8.49 -24.95 -21.65
N VAL A 329 -9.21 -24.01 -21.03
CA VAL A 329 -10.64 -24.10 -20.72
C VAL A 329 -11.34 -22.87 -21.28
N GLU A 330 -12.53 -23.05 -21.87
CA GLU A 330 -13.26 -22.05 -22.64
C GLU A 330 -14.46 -21.43 -21.90
N LYS A 331 -15.15 -22.20 -21.04
CA LYS A 331 -16.47 -21.82 -20.48
C LYS A 331 -16.50 -20.48 -19.75
N TRP A 332 -15.41 -20.10 -19.11
CA TRP A 332 -15.35 -18.86 -18.36
C TRP A 332 -15.37 -17.60 -19.23
N ALA A 333 -14.98 -17.72 -20.50
CA ALA A 333 -14.91 -16.60 -21.44
C ALA A 333 -16.30 -16.21 -21.97
N GLU A 334 -17.34 -17.03 -21.78
CA GLU A 334 -18.70 -16.74 -22.26
C GLU A 334 -19.25 -15.42 -21.69
N GLY A 335 -18.95 -15.08 -20.44
CA GLY A 335 -19.38 -13.83 -19.80
C GLY A 335 -18.56 -12.59 -20.16
N TRP A 336 -17.58 -12.72 -21.07
CA TRP A 336 -16.58 -11.69 -21.39
C TRP A 336 -16.74 -11.12 -22.82
N GLY A 337 -17.89 -11.37 -23.46
CA GLY A 337 -18.25 -10.80 -24.77
C GLY A 337 -18.73 -9.36 -24.65
N TYR A 338 -17.82 -8.40 -24.73
CA TYR A 338 -18.16 -6.98 -24.66
C TYR A 338 -18.55 -6.45 -26.04
N GLY A 339 -19.77 -5.92 -26.17
CA GLY A 339 -20.22 -5.27 -27.42
C GLY A 339 -20.56 -6.23 -28.56
N VAL A 340 -20.49 -7.55 -28.33
CA VAL A 340 -20.84 -8.61 -29.28
C VAL A 340 -22.13 -9.28 -28.82
N GLU A 341 -22.98 -9.69 -29.76
CA GLU A 341 -24.18 -10.46 -29.43
C GLU A 341 -23.82 -11.77 -28.71
N GLU A 342 -24.53 -12.09 -27.62
CA GLU A 342 -24.24 -13.24 -26.75
C GLU A 342 -24.24 -14.58 -27.51
N ARG A 343 -25.08 -14.73 -28.54
CA ARG A 343 -25.13 -15.93 -29.37
C ARG A 343 -23.85 -16.08 -30.21
N VAL A 344 -23.47 -15.04 -30.93
CA VAL A 344 -22.25 -14.99 -31.76
C VAL A 344 -21.02 -15.22 -30.90
N TRP A 345 -20.97 -14.57 -29.73
CA TRP A 345 -19.86 -14.73 -28.80
C TRP A 345 -19.73 -16.15 -28.25
N ARG A 346 -20.83 -16.79 -27.83
CA ARG A 346 -20.79 -18.18 -27.35
C ARG A 346 -20.34 -19.16 -28.43
N GLU A 347 -20.78 -18.94 -29.67
CA GLU A 347 -20.33 -19.74 -30.82
C GLU A 347 -18.83 -19.58 -31.04
N TRP A 348 -18.34 -18.35 -31.02
CA TRP A 348 -16.91 -18.04 -31.11
C TRP A 348 -16.09 -18.67 -29.99
N VAL A 349 -16.53 -18.58 -28.72
CA VAL A 349 -15.85 -19.21 -27.58
C VAL A 349 -15.81 -20.73 -27.72
N GLY A 350 -16.90 -21.34 -28.22
CA GLY A 350 -16.95 -22.77 -28.52
C GLY A 350 -15.99 -23.19 -29.63
N GLU A 351 -15.89 -22.41 -30.71
CA GLU A 351 -14.91 -22.63 -31.78
C GLU A 351 -13.46 -22.44 -31.29
N ALA A 352 -13.22 -21.43 -30.46
CA ALA A 352 -11.93 -21.19 -29.82
C ALA A 352 -11.50 -22.38 -28.97
N GLY A 353 -12.39 -22.90 -28.13
CA GLY A 353 -12.14 -24.10 -27.32
C GLY A 353 -11.81 -25.34 -28.17
N LYS A 354 -12.46 -25.51 -29.32
CA LYS A 354 -12.14 -26.58 -30.28
C LYS A 354 -10.75 -26.38 -30.90
N ALA A 355 -10.41 -25.15 -31.30
CA ALA A 355 -9.10 -24.82 -31.87
C ALA A 355 -7.95 -25.11 -30.88
N VAL A 356 -8.14 -24.79 -29.59
CA VAL A 356 -7.17 -25.13 -28.53
C VAL A 356 -7.02 -26.63 -28.37
N LYS A 357 -8.12 -27.40 -28.37
CA LYS A 357 -8.08 -28.88 -28.31
C LYS A 357 -7.37 -29.51 -29.51
N ARG A 358 -7.41 -28.86 -30.68
CA ARG A 358 -6.66 -29.25 -31.89
C ARG A 358 -5.20 -28.79 -31.89
N GLY A 359 -4.78 -27.98 -30.93
CA GLY A 359 -3.41 -27.44 -30.86
C GLY A 359 -3.11 -26.35 -31.88
N GLU A 360 -4.13 -25.73 -32.49
CA GLU A 360 -3.99 -24.70 -33.53
C GLU A 360 -3.57 -23.36 -32.92
N ARG A 361 -2.26 -23.08 -32.88
CA ARG A 361 -1.74 -21.84 -32.29
C ARG A 361 -1.99 -20.58 -33.12
N GLY A 362 -2.07 -20.73 -34.45
CA GLY A 362 -2.26 -19.65 -35.42
C GLY A 362 -3.72 -19.40 -35.80
N TRP A 363 -4.69 -19.90 -35.02
CA TRP A 363 -6.10 -19.67 -35.30
C TRP A 363 -6.41 -18.17 -35.25
N LYS A 364 -6.99 -17.66 -36.33
CA LYS A 364 -7.29 -16.25 -36.51
C LYS A 364 -8.63 -15.89 -35.86
N GLY A 365 -8.65 -15.91 -34.53
CA GLY A 365 -9.88 -15.72 -33.76
C GLY A 365 -10.61 -14.41 -34.11
N VAL A 366 -9.89 -13.34 -34.44
CA VAL A 366 -10.54 -12.05 -34.69
C VAL A 366 -11.21 -11.98 -36.06
N GLU A 367 -10.53 -12.46 -37.11
CA GLU A 367 -11.14 -12.60 -38.44
C GLU A 367 -12.38 -13.47 -38.35
N ARG A 368 -12.32 -14.58 -37.60
CA ARG A 368 -13.45 -15.48 -37.41
C ARG A 368 -14.63 -14.83 -36.69
N LEU A 369 -14.38 -13.98 -35.68
CA LEU A 369 -15.45 -13.23 -35.04
C LEU A 369 -16.13 -12.27 -36.02
N ARG A 370 -15.35 -11.56 -36.84
CA ARG A 370 -15.88 -10.65 -37.87
C ARG A 370 -16.72 -11.40 -38.90
N GLU A 371 -16.35 -12.62 -39.27
CA GLU A 371 -17.16 -13.50 -40.13
C GLU A 371 -18.50 -13.85 -39.48
N LEU A 372 -18.51 -14.32 -38.24
CA LEU A 372 -19.74 -14.67 -37.53
C LEU A 372 -20.69 -13.48 -37.38
N GLU A 373 -20.15 -12.27 -37.15
CA GLU A 373 -20.95 -11.05 -37.12
C GLU A 373 -21.55 -10.69 -38.49
N ARG A 374 -20.84 -10.94 -39.60
CA ARG A 374 -21.35 -10.74 -40.98
C ARG A 374 -22.42 -11.77 -41.33
N GLU A 375 -22.19 -13.04 -40.99
CA GLU A 375 -23.15 -14.12 -41.17
C GLU A 375 -24.46 -13.83 -40.44
N MET A 376 -24.39 -13.32 -39.21
CA MET A 376 -25.57 -12.91 -38.44
C MET A 376 -26.31 -11.71 -39.06
N ARG A 377 -25.58 -10.75 -39.64
CA ARG A 377 -26.16 -9.61 -40.39
C ARG A 377 -26.72 -9.99 -41.76
N GLY A 378 -26.50 -11.23 -42.23
CA GLY A 378 -26.95 -11.69 -43.55
C GLY A 378 -26.12 -11.14 -44.72
N GLU A 379 -24.95 -10.56 -44.45
CA GLU A 379 -24.01 -10.10 -45.49
C GLU A 379 -23.22 -11.31 -45.99
N LYS A 380 -23.65 -11.89 -47.11
CA LYS A 380 -22.88 -12.97 -47.76
C LYS A 380 -21.50 -12.46 -48.15
N THR A 381 -20.48 -13.18 -47.70
CA THR A 381 -19.10 -13.08 -48.19
C THR A 381 -19.08 -13.34 -49.70
N GLY A 382 -18.86 -12.27 -50.46
CA GLY A 382 -18.60 -12.31 -51.91
C GLY A 382 -17.12 -12.52 -52.20
#